data_AF-A0A135LSG9-F1
#
_entry.id   AF-A0A135LSG9-F1
#
_cell.length_a   1.000
_cell.length_b   1.000
_cell.length_c   1.000
_cell.angle_alpha   90.00
_cell.angle_beta   90.00
_cell.angle_gamma   90.00
#
_symmetry.space_group_name_H-M   'P 1'
#
loop_
_entity.id
_entity.type
_entity.pdbx_description
1 polymer ?
#
loop_
_entity_poly.entity_id
_entity_poly.type
_entity_poly.pdbx_seq_one_letter_code
_entity_poly.pdbx_strand_id
1 'polypeptide(L)'
;MSRKPYPTPLVVPPQSEEHTHTIISLHGRGSNAKRFGHELLTSANLQHRLPTVKFVFPTARRRRSTVLKKIPIHQWYDNYSLEDPGQRTDLQVEGLCETAEIIRGLVTEEAQILGENHSKIILWGLSQGCAAGIFTLLGGWADICEAHSLGAFIGMSGWLPFEHQFREILRSDKDLVSARGKNQEMQSENSCEESESDGESEADAYSEQSSDNNVEESGPTCDFNSFEIEDSPRDDFNPFEDKEEAPLIIQAINQFVIFLLFP
;
A
#
# COMPACT_ATOMS: atom_id res chain seq x y z
N MET A 1 7.71 -9.83 -19.04
CA MET A 1 7.60 -8.49 -19.67
C MET A 1 8.21 -7.47 -18.71
N SER A 2 9.13 -6.61 -19.16
CA SER A 2 9.71 -5.56 -18.33
C SER A 2 8.60 -4.64 -17.81
N ARG A 3 8.40 -4.58 -16.49
CA ARG A 3 7.44 -3.66 -15.87
C ARG A 3 7.94 -2.24 -16.10
N LYS A 4 7.15 -1.39 -16.78
CA LYS A 4 7.51 0.03 -16.96
C LYS A 4 7.79 0.65 -15.57
N PRO A 5 8.91 1.35 -15.39
CA PRO A 5 9.27 1.95 -14.11
C PRO A 5 8.25 3.01 -13.70
N TYR A 6 8.13 3.26 -12.40
CA TYR A 6 7.31 4.36 -11.91
C TYR A 6 7.89 5.71 -12.37
N PRO A 7 7.05 6.72 -12.60
CA PRO A 7 7.53 8.06 -12.90
C PRO A 7 8.37 8.63 -11.75
N THR A 8 9.41 9.40 -12.09
CA THR A 8 10.21 10.12 -11.10
C THR A 8 9.31 11.03 -10.25
N PRO A 9 9.42 10.99 -8.91
CA PRO A 9 8.67 11.89 -8.04
C PRO A 9 9.00 13.37 -8.31
N LEU A 10 8.00 14.24 -8.13
CA LEU A 10 8.24 15.67 -7.99
C LEU A 10 8.78 15.93 -6.59
N VAL A 11 9.98 16.51 -6.51
CA VAL A 11 10.60 16.88 -5.24
C VAL A 11 10.63 18.40 -5.13
N VAL A 12 10.13 18.90 -4.01
CA VAL A 12 10.16 20.32 -3.65
C VAL A 12 11.02 20.47 -2.40
N PRO A 13 12.20 21.09 -2.50
CA PRO A 13 13.10 21.23 -1.36
C PRO A 13 12.53 22.18 -0.30
N PRO A 14 13.03 22.11 0.95
CA PRO A 14 12.77 23.12 1.96
C PRO A 14 13.14 24.53 1.47
N GLN A 15 12.47 25.55 1.99
CA GLN A 15 12.84 26.95 1.76
C GLN A 15 13.95 27.43 2.70
N SER A 16 14.08 26.80 3.88
CA SER A 16 15.17 26.98 4.82
C SER A 16 16.40 26.15 4.43
N GLU A 17 17.58 26.53 4.92
CA GLU A 17 18.79 25.70 4.82
C GLU A 17 18.69 24.41 5.64
N GLU A 18 17.86 24.41 6.69
CA GLU A 18 17.62 23.25 7.54
C GLU A 18 16.47 22.36 6.99
N HIS A 19 16.76 21.07 6.82
CA HIS A 19 15.77 20.03 6.48
C HIS A 19 15.40 19.23 7.72
N THR A 20 14.20 19.46 8.25
CA THR A 20 13.75 18.82 9.51
C THR A 20 12.86 17.60 9.28
N HIS A 21 11.99 17.65 8.28
CA HIS A 21 10.99 16.60 7.98
C HIS A 21 10.81 16.46 6.47
N THR A 22 10.34 15.27 6.06
CA THR A 22 9.84 15.04 4.70
C THR A 22 8.37 14.64 4.75
N ILE A 23 7.55 15.30 3.94
CA ILE A 23 6.18 14.89 3.65
C ILE A 23 6.16 14.17 2.29
N ILE A 24 5.78 12.90 2.28
CA ILE A 24 5.50 12.13 1.07
C ILE A 24 3.99 12.18 0.82
N SER A 25 3.55 12.78 -0.29
CA SER A 25 2.14 13.07 -0.54
C SER A 25 1.58 12.37 -1.78
N LEU A 26 0.61 11.50 -1.57
CA LEU A 26 0.00 10.59 -2.55
C LEU A 26 -1.30 11.19 -3.09
N HIS A 27 -1.34 11.44 -4.40
CA HIS A 27 -2.48 12.00 -5.10
C HIS A 27 -3.68 11.01 -5.22
N GLY A 28 -4.85 11.55 -5.56
CA GLY A 28 -6.04 10.75 -5.88
C GLY A 28 -5.96 10.05 -7.24
N ARG A 29 -6.84 9.09 -7.49
CA ARG A 29 -6.91 8.37 -8.78
C ARG A 29 -7.09 9.34 -9.95
N GLY A 30 -6.36 9.11 -11.05
CA GLY A 30 -6.44 9.91 -12.27
C GLY A 30 -5.58 11.18 -12.25
N SER A 31 -5.02 11.56 -11.11
CA SER A 31 -4.16 12.74 -10.96
C SER A 31 -2.68 12.40 -11.16
N ASN A 32 -1.79 13.35 -10.89
CA ASN A 32 -0.33 13.15 -10.92
C ASN A 32 0.38 14.11 -9.96
N ALA A 33 1.68 13.87 -9.74
CA ALA A 33 2.50 14.65 -8.81
C ALA A 33 2.50 16.15 -9.09
N LYS A 34 2.55 16.57 -10.36
CA LYS A 34 2.63 17.98 -10.75
C LYS A 34 1.33 18.72 -10.45
N ARG A 35 0.19 18.17 -10.89
CA ARG A 35 -1.13 18.77 -10.68
C ARG A 35 -1.46 18.84 -9.19
N PHE A 36 -1.39 17.69 -8.51
CA PHE A 36 -1.75 17.58 -7.11
C PHE A 36 -0.79 18.34 -6.20
N GLY A 37 0.52 18.24 -6.45
CA GLY A 37 1.53 18.94 -5.65
C GLY A 37 1.41 20.45 -5.75
N HIS A 38 1.21 20.99 -6.96
CA HIS A 38 0.98 22.43 -7.12
C HIS A 38 -0.25 22.91 -6.35
N GLU A 39 -1.39 22.22 -6.50
CA GLU A 39 -2.64 22.57 -5.84
C GLU A 39 -2.51 22.50 -4.31
N LEU A 40 -1.94 21.40 -3.78
CA LEU A 40 -1.77 21.21 -2.34
C LEU A 40 -0.88 22.29 -1.71
N LEU A 41 0.25 22.59 -2.35
CA LEU A 41 1.20 23.58 -1.84
C LEU A 41 0.64 25.00 -1.89
N THR A 42 -0.02 25.36 -3.00
CA THR A 42 -0.54 26.71 -3.23
C THR A 42 -1.74 27.01 -2.33
N SER A 43 -2.71 26.09 -2.27
CA SER A 43 -4.00 26.33 -1.60
C SER A 43 -3.88 26.46 -0.08
N ALA A 44 -2.85 25.89 0.53
CA ALA A 44 -2.55 26.06 1.97
C ALA A 44 -1.31 26.93 2.25
N ASN A 45 -0.64 27.44 1.22
CA ASN A 45 0.65 28.13 1.32
C ASN A 45 1.68 27.35 2.16
N LEU A 46 1.79 26.04 1.89
CA LEU A 46 2.48 25.10 2.78
C LEU A 46 3.97 25.36 2.88
N GLN A 47 4.64 25.69 1.78
CA GLN A 47 6.09 25.93 1.81
C GLN A 47 6.46 27.11 2.71
N HIS A 48 5.61 28.14 2.77
CA HIS A 48 5.83 29.28 3.64
C HIS A 48 5.54 28.95 5.12
N ARG A 49 4.51 28.15 5.38
CA ARG A 49 4.15 27.72 6.76
C ARG A 49 5.11 26.67 7.32
N LEU A 50 5.74 25.89 6.45
CA LEU A 50 6.62 24.77 6.77
C LEU A 50 7.97 24.93 6.05
N PRO A 51 8.75 25.98 6.34
CA PRO A 51 9.94 26.33 5.56
C PRO A 51 11.06 25.30 5.64
N THR A 52 11.10 24.48 6.70
CA THR A 52 12.13 23.43 6.89
C THR A 52 11.71 22.05 6.37
N VAL A 53 10.54 21.95 5.73
CA VAL A 53 9.96 20.67 5.30
C VAL A 53 10.18 20.47 3.80
N LYS A 54 10.68 19.28 3.45
CA LYS A 54 10.76 18.80 2.07
C LYS A 54 9.44 18.13 1.69
N PHE A 55 8.96 18.35 0.47
CA PHE A 55 7.79 17.67 -0.05
C PHE A 55 8.17 16.75 -1.22
N VAL A 56 7.72 15.51 -1.17
CA VAL A 56 7.92 14.50 -2.21
C VAL A 56 6.56 14.04 -2.70
N PHE A 57 6.30 14.21 -3.99
CA PHE A 57 5.06 13.82 -4.63
C PHE A 57 5.36 12.71 -5.65
N PRO A 58 5.18 11.43 -5.31
CA PRO A 58 5.24 10.36 -6.30
C PRO A 58 4.02 10.43 -7.23
N THR A 59 4.19 9.93 -8.46
CA THR A 59 3.06 9.70 -9.38
C THR A 59 2.78 8.21 -9.46
N ALA A 60 1.52 7.83 -9.29
CA ALA A 60 1.09 6.45 -9.47
C ALA A 60 1.43 5.93 -10.88
N ARG A 61 1.73 4.65 -11.03
CA ARG A 61 1.97 4.07 -12.37
C ARG A 61 0.73 4.19 -13.24
N ARG A 62 0.93 4.35 -14.55
CA ARG A 62 -0.17 4.32 -15.52
C ARG A 62 -0.68 2.89 -15.69
N ARG A 63 -1.93 2.64 -15.33
CA ARG A 63 -2.61 1.33 -15.42
C ARG A 63 -3.96 1.47 -16.11
N ARG A 64 -4.46 0.39 -16.72
CA ARG A 64 -5.83 0.37 -17.27
C ARG A 64 -6.83 0.32 -16.12
N SER A 65 -7.79 1.24 -16.11
CA SER A 65 -8.84 1.27 -15.09
C SER A 65 -10.02 0.41 -15.52
N THR A 66 -10.39 -0.57 -14.70
CA THR A 66 -11.57 -1.41 -14.96
C THR A 66 -12.85 -0.58 -14.92
N VAL A 67 -13.01 0.28 -13.91
CA VAL A 67 -14.12 1.25 -13.80
C VAL A 67 -14.27 2.12 -15.06
N LEU A 68 -13.15 2.61 -15.62
CA LEU A 68 -13.17 3.48 -16.80
C LEU A 68 -13.02 2.70 -18.12
N LYS A 69 -13.61 1.50 -18.23
CA LYS A 69 -13.61 0.71 -19.47
C LYS A 69 -12.21 0.53 -20.09
N LYS A 70 -11.21 0.28 -19.23
CA LYS A 70 -9.79 0.04 -19.58
C LYS A 70 -9.03 1.26 -20.10
N ILE A 71 -9.54 2.48 -19.92
CA ILE A 71 -8.79 3.72 -20.19
C ILE A 71 -7.54 3.76 -19.30
N PRO A 72 -6.33 3.93 -19.86
CA PRO A 72 -5.10 4.04 -19.09
C PRO A 72 -5.02 5.37 -18.33
N ILE A 73 -4.96 5.30 -17.00
CA ILE A 73 -4.84 6.45 -16.10
C ILE A 73 -3.75 6.20 -15.05
N HIS A 74 -3.31 7.25 -14.36
CA HIS A 74 -2.47 7.14 -13.17
C HIS A 74 -3.33 6.69 -11.98
N GLN A 75 -3.08 5.49 -11.47
CA GLN A 75 -3.82 4.93 -10.34
C GLN A 75 -2.93 3.96 -9.56
N TRP A 76 -3.05 3.98 -8.24
CA TRP A 76 -2.21 3.19 -7.34
C TRP A 76 -2.50 1.70 -7.50
N TYR A 77 -3.78 1.37 -7.61
CA TYR A 77 -4.28 0.02 -7.85
C TYR A 77 -5.59 0.12 -8.63
N ASP A 78 -6.03 -1.00 -9.22
CA ASP A 78 -7.26 -1.04 -10.00
C ASP A 78 -8.46 -1.34 -9.08
N ASN A 79 -9.59 -0.67 -9.34
CA ASN A 79 -10.85 -0.92 -8.66
C ASN A 79 -11.88 -1.41 -9.67
N TYR A 80 -12.79 -2.27 -9.22
CA TYR A 80 -13.92 -2.72 -10.03
C TYR A 80 -15.12 -1.75 -9.98
N SER A 81 -15.43 -1.23 -8.78
CA SER A 81 -16.48 -0.25 -8.53
C SER A 81 -15.94 0.87 -7.64
N LEU A 82 -16.48 2.09 -7.80
CA LEU A 82 -16.17 3.24 -6.94
C LEU A 82 -17.17 3.38 -5.80
N GLU A 83 -18.39 2.91 -6.02
CA GLU A 83 -19.49 2.89 -5.06
C GLU A 83 -19.29 1.79 -4.03
N ASP A 84 -18.79 0.64 -4.46
CA ASP A 84 -18.47 -0.50 -3.60
C ASP A 84 -17.02 -0.99 -3.86
N PRO A 85 -16.03 -0.39 -3.18
CA PRO A 85 -14.63 -0.80 -3.27
C PRO A 85 -14.37 -2.23 -2.77
N GLY A 86 -15.33 -2.88 -2.11
CA GLY A 86 -15.22 -4.27 -1.65
C GLY A 86 -15.43 -5.30 -2.76
N GLN A 87 -15.92 -4.89 -3.94
CA GLN A 87 -16.12 -5.80 -5.06
C GLN A 87 -14.82 -6.12 -5.78
N ARG A 88 -14.65 -7.40 -6.13
CA ARG A 88 -13.53 -7.90 -6.94
C ARG A 88 -12.17 -7.39 -6.42
N THR A 89 -11.97 -7.56 -5.11
CA THR A 89 -10.76 -7.14 -4.40
C THR A 89 -9.49 -7.82 -4.92
N ASP A 90 -9.63 -8.95 -5.65
CA ASP A 90 -8.56 -9.60 -6.40
C ASP A 90 -7.82 -8.63 -7.35
N LEU A 91 -8.54 -7.68 -7.97
CA LEU A 91 -7.96 -6.69 -8.87
C LEU A 91 -7.07 -5.66 -8.16
N GLN A 92 -7.23 -5.51 -6.85
CA GLN A 92 -6.51 -4.49 -6.07
C GLN A 92 -5.13 -4.99 -5.63
N VAL A 93 -4.98 -6.30 -5.43
CA VAL A 93 -3.83 -6.92 -4.75
C VAL A 93 -2.50 -6.57 -5.42
N GLU A 94 -2.36 -6.82 -6.73
CA GLU A 94 -1.10 -6.58 -7.44
C GLU A 94 -0.70 -5.09 -7.37
N GLY A 95 -1.65 -4.19 -7.61
CA GLY A 95 -1.38 -2.75 -7.58
C GLY A 95 -1.05 -2.22 -6.19
N LEU A 96 -1.71 -2.74 -5.15
CA LEU A 96 -1.47 -2.38 -3.77
C LEU A 96 -0.09 -2.85 -3.29
N CYS A 97 0.30 -4.09 -3.62
CA CYS A 97 1.64 -4.61 -3.30
C CYS A 97 2.74 -3.79 -3.96
N GLU A 98 2.64 -3.55 -5.29
CA GLU A 98 3.62 -2.74 -6.03
C GLU A 98 3.69 -1.30 -5.48
N THR A 99 2.55 -0.71 -5.14
CA THR A 99 2.49 0.64 -4.58
C THR A 99 3.12 0.70 -3.19
N ALA A 100 2.86 -0.30 -2.34
CA ALA A 100 3.43 -0.36 -0.99
C ALA A 100 4.94 -0.51 -1.02
N GLU A 101 5.49 -1.31 -1.93
CA GLU A 101 6.95 -1.42 -2.14
C GLU A 101 7.58 -0.05 -2.44
N ILE A 102 6.95 0.74 -3.30
CA ILE A 102 7.50 2.04 -3.72
C ILE A 102 7.35 3.09 -2.62
N ILE A 103 6.21 3.14 -1.94
CA ILE A 103 6.03 4.05 -0.81
C ILE A 103 7.05 3.72 0.28
N ARG A 104 7.28 2.45 0.59
CA ARG A 104 8.30 2.04 1.57
C ARG A 104 9.71 2.41 1.12
N GLY A 105 10.04 2.22 -0.16
CA GLY A 105 11.31 2.66 -0.73
C GLY A 105 11.54 4.16 -0.54
N LEU A 106 10.55 4.99 -0.88
CA LEU A 106 10.61 6.44 -0.68
C LEU A 106 10.73 6.82 0.80
N VAL A 107 10.00 6.14 1.69
CA VAL A 107 10.13 6.37 3.14
C VAL A 107 11.55 6.07 3.60
N THR A 108 12.13 4.94 3.19
CA THR A 108 13.49 4.54 3.58
C THR A 108 14.53 5.52 3.03
N GLU A 109 14.44 5.91 1.76
CA GLU A 109 15.34 6.89 1.15
C GLU A 109 15.30 8.23 1.87
N GLU A 110 14.11 8.73 2.19
CA GLU A 110 13.95 10.02 2.87
C GLU A 110 14.35 9.95 4.35
N ALA A 111 14.10 8.83 5.02
CA ALA A 111 14.56 8.61 6.39
C ALA A 111 16.10 8.59 6.47
N GLN A 112 16.77 7.97 5.49
CA GLN A 112 18.24 7.97 5.39
C GLN A 112 18.81 9.38 5.27
N ILE A 113 18.20 10.25 4.45
CA ILE A 113 18.58 11.66 4.33
C ILE A 113 18.47 12.38 5.68
N LEU A 114 17.49 12.00 6.51
CA LEU A 114 17.24 12.58 7.83
C LEU A 114 17.94 11.85 8.99
N GLY A 115 18.97 11.04 8.68
CA GLY A 115 19.77 10.31 9.67
C GLY A 115 19.09 9.05 10.20
N GLU A 116 18.51 8.26 9.30
CA GLU A 116 17.78 7.00 9.57
C GLU A 116 16.52 7.18 10.44
N ASN A 117 16.03 8.41 10.55
CA ASN A 117 14.93 8.75 11.46
C ASN A 117 13.57 8.75 10.76
N HIS A 118 12.87 7.61 10.87
CA HIS A 118 11.52 7.41 10.34
C HIS A 118 10.47 8.31 11.00
N SER A 119 10.70 8.77 12.24
CA SER A 119 9.76 9.65 12.96
C SER A 119 9.70 11.06 12.35
N LYS A 120 10.63 11.40 11.45
CA LYS A 120 10.63 12.67 10.70
C LYS A 120 9.94 12.57 9.34
N ILE A 121 9.42 11.39 8.99
CA ILE A 121 8.70 11.15 7.75
C ILE A 121 7.21 11.16 8.01
N ILE A 122 6.49 11.93 7.20
CA ILE A 122 5.03 12.04 7.24
C ILE A 122 4.48 11.53 5.92
N LEU A 123 3.58 10.56 5.99
CA LEU A 123 2.88 10.07 4.80
C LEU A 123 1.50 10.73 4.71
N TRP A 124 1.20 11.36 3.59
CA TRP A 124 -0.06 12.04 3.33
C TRP A 124 -0.74 11.39 2.13
N GLY A 125 -1.97 10.90 2.24
CA GLY A 125 -2.73 10.42 1.09
C GLY A 125 -4.09 11.09 0.91
N LEU A 126 -4.47 11.31 -0.35
CA LEU A 126 -5.81 11.73 -0.78
C LEU A 126 -6.53 10.59 -1.52
N SER A 127 -7.79 10.32 -1.16
CA SER A 127 -8.67 9.37 -1.85
C SER A 127 -7.99 7.99 -2.04
N GLN A 128 -7.78 7.54 -3.28
CA GLN A 128 -7.09 6.28 -3.56
C GLN A 128 -5.65 6.26 -3.00
N GLY A 129 -4.96 7.40 -2.96
CA GLY A 129 -3.65 7.54 -2.33
C GLY A 129 -3.70 7.36 -0.81
N CYS A 130 -4.78 7.81 -0.15
CA CYS A 130 -5.02 7.54 1.27
C CYS A 130 -5.15 6.03 1.53
N ALA A 131 -6.01 5.37 0.75
CA ALA A 131 -6.24 3.93 0.86
C ALA A 131 -4.95 3.11 0.61
N ALA A 132 -4.15 3.49 -0.38
CA ALA A 132 -2.85 2.88 -0.65
C ALA A 132 -1.85 3.12 0.50
N GLY A 133 -1.84 4.32 1.08
CA GLY A 133 -1.04 4.64 2.26
C GLY A 133 -1.41 3.77 3.46
N ILE A 134 -2.70 3.63 3.77
CA ILE A 134 -3.18 2.76 4.86
C ILE A 134 -2.72 1.31 4.63
N PHE A 135 -2.92 0.78 3.43
CA PHE A 135 -2.47 -0.58 3.10
C PHE A 135 -0.96 -0.76 3.29
N THR A 136 -0.17 0.24 2.89
CA THR A 136 1.29 0.22 3.05
C THR A 136 1.68 0.15 4.52
N LEU A 137 1.05 0.97 5.38
CA LEU A 137 1.35 1.01 6.81
C LEU A 137 0.96 -0.30 7.51
N LEU A 138 -0.19 -0.86 7.18
CA LEU A 138 -0.65 -2.13 7.75
C LEU A 138 0.20 -3.32 7.29
N GLY A 139 0.77 -3.26 6.09
CA GLY A 139 1.68 -4.27 5.56
C GLY A 139 3.06 -4.26 6.22
N GLY A 140 3.37 -3.27 7.06
CA GLY A 140 4.65 -3.13 7.74
C GLY A 140 5.86 -2.96 6.80
N TRP A 141 7.05 -3.01 7.39
CA TRP A 141 8.32 -3.01 6.68
C TRP A 141 8.94 -4.41 6.70
N ALA A 142 9.76 -4.71 5.69
CA ALA A 142 10.39 -6.03 5.57
C ALA A 142 11.39 -6.31 6.70
N ASP A 143 11.98 -5.27 7.28
CA ASP A 143 12.82 -5.40 8.46
C ASP A 143 11.96 -5.36 9.72
N ILE A 144 11.79 -6.54 10.34
CA ILE A 144 10.99 -6.71 11.56
C ILE A 144 11.84 -6.37 12.80
N CYS A 145 13.15 -6.18 12.65
CA CYS A 145 14.06 -5.93 13.77
C CYS A 145 14.01 -4.48 14.25
N GLU A 146 13.53 -3.54 13.43
CA GLU A 146 13.42 -2.13 13.77
C GLU A 146 11.99 -1.61 13.68
N ALA A 147 11.57 -0.90 14.73
CA ALA A 147 10.28 -0.21 14.73
C ALA A 147 10.35 1.03 13.82
N HIS A 148 10.00 0.88 12.55
CA HIS A 148 9.88 1.98 11.59
C HIS A 148 8.60 2.80 11.80
N SER A 149 8.46 3.45 12.97
CA SER A 149 7.32 4.33 13.24
C SER A 149 7.45 5.64 12.48
N LEU A 150 6.54 5.90 11.53
CA LEU A 150 6.42 7.21 10.90
C LEU A 150 6.03 8.28 11.92
N GLY A 151 6.39 9.53 11.63
CA GLY A 151 6.00 10.67 12.46
C GLY A 151 4.49 10.91 12.46
N ALA A 152 3.87 10.76 11.29
CA ALA A 152 2.42 10.84 11.14
C ALA A 152 1.93 10.19 9.84
N PHE A 153 0.63 9.85 9.84
CA PHE A 153 -0.14 9.58 8.63
C PHE A 153 -1.31 10.55 8.52
N ILE A 154 -1.44 11.23 7.38
CA ILE A 154 -2.53 12.16 7.08
C ILE A 154 -3.39 11.53 5.97
N GLY A 155 -4.60 11.10 6.33
CA GLY A 155 -5.55 10.53 5.39
C GLY A 155 -6.69 11.48 5.07
N MET A 156 -6.95 11.74 3.78
CA MET A 156 -8.05 12.59 3.32
C MET A 156 -8.98 11.82 2.39
N SER A 157 -10.27 11.77 2.72
CA SER A 157 -11.34 11.17 1.89
C SER A 157 -11.02 9.76 1.38
N GLY A 158 -10.31 8.96 2.20
CA GLY A 158 -9.91 7.59 1.86
C GLY A 158 -10.80 6.53 2.47
N TRP A 159 -10.42 5.28 2.27
CA TRP A 159 -11.05 4.08 2.84
C TRP A 159 -9.98 3.06 3.21
N LEU A 160 -10.34 2.05 4.01
CA LEU A 160 -9.47 0.92 4.32
C LEU A 160 -9.63 -0.17 3.23
N PRO A 161 -8.60 -0.48 2.42
CA PRO A 161 -8.67 -1.64 1.52
C PRO A 161 -8.89 -2.93 2.31
N PHE A 162 -9.67 -3.85 1.74
CA PHE A 162 -9.97 -5.16 2.35
C PHE A 162 -10.61 -5.07 3.74
N GLU A 163 -11.39 -4.01 4.03
CA GLU A 163 -12.02 -3.79 5.34
C GLU A 163 -12.76 -5.03 5.85
N HIS A 164 -13.51 -5.71 4.99
CA HIS A 164 -14.26 -6.92 5.36
C HIS A 164 -13.31 -8.04 5.82
N GLN A 165 -12.29 -8.34 5.01
CA GLN A 165 -11.29 -9.36 5.33
C GLN A 165 -10.54 -9.02 6.61
N PHE A 166 -10.17 -7.74 6.81
CA PHE A 166 -9.58 -7.28 8.06
C PHE A 166 -10.51 -7.52 9.26
N ARG A 167 -11.80 -7.21 9.14
CA ARG A 167 -12.78 -7.46 10.21
C ARG A 167 -12.93 -8.94 10.52
N GLU A 168 -12.88 -9.82 9.53
CA GLU A 168 -12.95 -11.28 9.72
C GLU A 168 -11.72 -11.82 10.45
N ILE A 169 -10.52 -11.37 10.07
CA ILE A 169 -9.26 -11.74 10.74
C ILE A 169 -9.32 -11.32 12.23
N LEU A 170 -9.71 -10.06 12.50
CA LEU A 170 -9.79 -9.53 13.87
C LEU A 170 -10.87 -10.20 14.72
N ARG A 171 -11.96 -10.71 14.12
CA ARG A 171 -12.98 -11.49 14.85
C ARG A 171 -12.46 -12.88 15.17
N SER A 172 -11.82 -13.54 14.21
CA SER A 172 -11.26 -14.88 14.38
C SER A 172 -10.23 -14.92 15.52
N ASP A 173 -9.39 -13.89 15.65
CA ASP A 173 -8.45 -13.78 16.77
C ASP A 173 -9.14 -13.64 18.13
N LYS A 174 -10.25 -12.91 18.21
CA LYS A 174 -11.00 -12.77 19.47
C LYS A 174 -11.67 -14.08 19.89
N ASP A 175 -12.16 -14.85 18.93
CA ASP A 175 -12.75 -16.16 19.20
C ASP A 175 -11.69 -17.16 19.65
N LEU A 176 -10.48 -17.11 19.09
CA LEU A 176 -9.33 -17.91 19.55
C LEU A 176 -8.89 -17.54 20.98
N VAL A 177 -8.84 -16.25 21.31
CA VAL A 177 -8.51 -15.78 22.67
C VAL A 177 -9.60 -16.17 23.68
N SER A 178 -10.88 -16.09 23.28
CA SER A 178 -12.02 -16.50 24.13
C SER A 178 -12.07 -18.01 24.37
N ALA A 179 -11.76 -18.83 23.35
CA ALA A 179 -11.66 -20.27 23.50
C ALA A 179 -10.48 -20.69 24.41
N ARG A 180 -9.35 -19.97 24.34
CA ARG A 180 -8.20 -20.22 25.22
C ARG A 180 -8.47 -19.82 26.68
N GLY A 181 -9.28 -18.79 26.92
CA GLY A 181 -9.74 -18.41 28.26
C GLY A 181 -10.69 -19.43 28.89
N LYS A 182 -11.58 -20.04 28.10
CA LYS A 182 -12.49 -21.09 28.58
C LYS A 182 -11.81 -22.42 28.88
N ASN A 183 -10.70 -22.72 28.21
CA ASN A 183 -9.91 -23.93 28.49
C ASN A 183 -9.02 -23.83 29.74
N GLN A 184 -8.82 -22.62 30.30
CA GLN A 184 -8.08 -22.43 31.56
C GLN A 184 -8.98 -22.47 32.80
N GLU A 185 -10.29 -22.25 32.68
CA GLU A 185 -11.25 -22.43 33.79
C GLU A 185 -11.66 -23.90 34.01
N MET A 186 -11.26 -24.83 33.14
CA MET A 186 -11.61 -26.26 33.24
C MET A 186 -10.44 -27.17 33.65
N GLN A 187 -9.31 -26.60 34.11
CA GLN A 187 -8.13 -27.34 34.60
C GLN A 187 -7.69 -26.94 36.02
N SER A 188 -8.59 -26.46 36.88
CA SER A 188 -8.30 -26.27 38.32
C SER A 188 -9.10 -27.17 39.27
N GLU A 189 -9.83 -28.15 38.75
CA GLU A 189 -10.50 -29.18 39.54
C GLU A 189 -10.35 -30.53 38.85
N ASN A 190 -9.20 -31.18 39.02
CA ASN A 190 -9.21 -32.62 39.24
C ASN A 190 -7.98 -33.06 40.02
N SER A 191 -8.28 -33.53 41.21
CA SER A 191 -7.42 -34.08 42.24
C SER A 191 -6.66 -35.32 41.75
N CYS A 192 -5.49 -35.48 42.36
CA CYS A 192 -4.62 -36.64 42.39
C CYS A 192 -5.40 -37.95 42.54
N GLU A 193 -5.21 -38.90 41.63
CA GLU A 193 -5.14 -40.33 41.96
C GLU A 193 -4.12 -41.01 41.04
N GLU A 194 -3.23 -41.77 41.67
CA GLU A 194 -2.20 -42.61 41.07
C GLU A 194 -2.83 -43.85 40.42
N SER A 195 -2.28 -44.30 39.29
CA SER A 195 -2.20 -45.72 38.98
C SER A 195 -1.14 -45.99 37.92
N GLU A 196 -0.12 -46.74 38.32
CA GLU A 196 0.87 -47.39 37.45
C GLU A 196 0.21 -48.46 36.56
N SER A 197 0.71 -48.62 35.33
CA SER A 197 0.63 -49.87 34.58
C SER A 197 1.59 -49.81 33.39
N ASP A 198 2.57 -50.71 33.43
CA ASP A 198 3.51 -51.06 32.38
C ASP A 198 2.81 -51.58 31.10
N GLY A 199 3.53 -51.51 29.96
CA GLY A 199 3.13 -52.21 28.74
C GLY A 199 3.89 -51.76 27.50
N GLU A 200 4.90 -52.54 27.14
CA GLU A 200 5.81 -52.38 26.00
C GLU A 200 5.15 -52.59 24.61
N SER A 201 5.94 -52.22 23.59
CA SER A 201 6.14 -52.88 22.28
C SER A 201 5.59 -52.22 21.00
N GLU A 202 6.59 -51.89 20.15
CA GLU A 202 6.72 -52.16 18.70
C GLU A 202 5.61 -51.70 17.74
N ALA A 203 5.90 -50.74 16.86
CA ALA A 203 6.57 -50.91 15.56
C ALA A 203 5.73 -51.71 14.56
N ASP A 204 5.29 -51.05 13.49
CA ASP A 204 5.39 -51.65 12.16
C ASP A 204 5.42 -50.58 11.08
N ALA A 205 6.48 -50.69 10.29
CA ALA A 205 6.71 -50.01 9.04
C ALA A 205 6.01 -50.78 7.91
N TYR A 206 5.51 -50.07 6.90
CA TYR A 206 5.37 -50.66 5.57
C TYR A 206 5.92 -49.69 4.52
N SER A 207 7.04 -50.13 3.96
CA SER A 207 7.74 -49.64 2.77
C SER A 207 6.88 -49.79 1.50
N GLU A 208 6.89 -48.76 0.66
CA GLU A 208 7.52 -48.68 -0.67
C GLU A 208 6.70 -49.17 -1.87
N GLN A 209 6.82 -48.37 -2.95
CA GLN A 209 7.08 -48.69 -4.36
C GLN A 209 6.18 -47.84 -5.28
N SER A 210 6.69 -46.74 -5.81
CA SER A 210 7.55 -46.63 -7.02
C SER A 210 6.75 -46.76 -8.32
N SER A 211 6.79 -45.71 -9.16
CA SER A 211 7.24 -45.83 -10.56
C SER A 211 7.13 -44.48 -11.27
N ASP A 212 8.28 -44.02 -11.74
CA ASP A 212 8.50 -43.00 -12.76
C ASP A 212 7.73 -43.26 -14.05
N ASN A 213 7.49 -42.20 -14.84
CA ASN A 213 7.92 -42.18 -16.25
C ASN A 213 7.88 -40.75 -16.82
N ASN A 214 9.07 -40.30 -17.25
CA ASN A 214 9.33 -39.18 -18.14
C ASN A 214 8.87 -39.49 -19.57
N VAL A 215 8.39 -38.48 -20.29
CA VAL A 215 8.55 -38.36 -21.75
C VAL A 215 8.75 -36.88 -22.10
N GLU A 216 9.92 -36.58 -22.67
CA GLU A 216 10.25 -35.36 -23.41
C GLU A 216 9.66 -35.41 -24.82
N GLU A 217 9.32 -34.26 -25.42
CA GLU A 217 9.78 -33.93 -26.78
C GLU A 217 9.53 -32.45 -27.18
N SER A 218 10.64 -31.84 -27.60
CA SER A 218 10.94 -30.73 -28.54
C SER A 218 9.84 -29.94 -29.31
N GLY A 219 10.14 -28.65 -29.50
CA GLY A 219 9.39 -27.65 -30.31
C GLY A 219 9.51 -27.78 -31.85
N PRO A 220 9.14 -26.73 -32.62
CA PRO A 220 10.15 -25.76 -33.04
C PRO A 220 9.70 -24.29 -33.12
N THR A 221 10.71 -23.46 -33.38
CA THR A 221 10.82 -22.01 -33.60
C THR A 221 10.05 -21.43 -34.77
N CYS A 222 9.64 -20.16 -34.67
CA CYS A 222 9.53 -19.26 -35.82
C CYS A 222 9.82 -17.79 -35.43
N ASP A 223 10.92 -17.28 -35.98
CA ASP A 223 11.32 -15.87 -36.04
C ASP A 223 10.37 -15.06 -36.93
N PHE A 224 10.04 -13.83 -36.52
CA PHE A 224 9.78 -12.73 -37.45
C PHE A 224 10.29 -11.41 -36.86
N ASN A 225 11.26 -10.82 -37.55
CA ASN A 225 11.89 -9.55 -37.24
C ASN A 225 11.02 -8.34 -37.63
N SER A 226 11.26 -7.26 -36.90
CA SER A 226 11.21 -5.83 -37.28
C SER A 226 9.98 -5.28 -37.99
N PHE A 227 9.23 -4.42 -37.28
CA PHE A 227 8.84 -3.14 -37.86
C PHE A 227 8.99 -2.02 -36.82
N GLU A 228 9.55 -0.92 -37.30
CA GLU A 228 10.06 0.21 -36.54
C GLU A 228 8.97 1.04 -35.84
N ILE A 229 9.46 1.75 -34.82
CA ILE A 229 8.76 2.60 -33.88
C ILE A 229 8.32 3.90 -34.56
N GLU A 230 7.03 4.22 -34.52
CA GLU A 230 6.54 5.60 -34.55
C GLU A 230 5.79 5.89 -33.24
N ASP A 231 6.55 6.32 -32.23
CA ASP A 231 6.00 6.93 -31.00
C ASP A 231 5.61 8.39 -31.30
N SER A 232 4.36 8.58 -31.72
CA SER A 232 3.71 9.90 -31.64
C SER A 232 3.24 10.14 -30.20
N PRO A 233 3.50 11.32 -29.59
CA PRO A 233 2.95 11.64 -28.28
C PRO A 233 1.44 11.83 -28.43
N ARG A 234 0.68 10.77 -28.20
CA ARG A 234 -0.78 10.87 -28.09
C ARG A 234 -1.10 11.75 -26.90
N ASP A 235 -1.89 12.78 -27.18
CA ASP A 235 -2.54 13.66 -26.20
C ASP A 235 -2.91 12.91 -24.94
N ASP A 236 -2.47 13.46 -23.82
CA ASP A 236 -2.61 12.90 -22.48
C ASP A 236 -4.05 13.05 -22.01
N PHE A 237 -4.98 12.37 -22.71
CA PHE A 237 -6.41 12.42 -22.43
C PHE A 237 -6.65 12.00 -20.98
N ASN A 238 -6.96 12.97 -20.14
CA ASN A 238 -7.34 12.76 -18.77
C ASN A 238 -8.87 12.90 -18.67
N PRO A 239 -9.62 11.80 -18.45
CA PRO A 239 -11.08 11.87 -18.32
C PRO A 239 -11.55 12.68 -17.10
N PHE A 240 -10.63 13.17 -16.26
CA PHE A 240 -10.86 13.97 -15.07
C PHE A 240 -10.34 15.42 -15.18
N GLU A 241 -10.06 15.92 -16.39
CA GLU A 241 -9.48 17.26 -16.57
C GLU A 241 -10.36 18.37 -15.97
N ASP A 242 -11.69 18.24 -16.02
CA ASP A 242 -12.62 19.33 -15.66
C ASP A 242 -13.66 19.03 -14.57
N LYS A 243 -13.60 17.89 -13.88
CA LYS A 243 -14.65 17.51 -12.92
C LYS A 243 -14.08 17.15 -11.55
N GLU A 244 -14.34 18.06 -10.59
CA GLU A 244 -14.45 17.79 -9.14
C GLU A 244 -13.19 17.75 -8.27
N GLU A 245 -11.96 17.76 -8.81
CA GLU A 245 -10.75 17.61 -7.97
C GLU A 245 -10.41 18.86 -7.13
N ALA A 246 -10.48 20.06 -7.71
CA ALA A 246 -10.14 21.30 -7.00
C ALA A 246 -11.10 21.63 -5.82
N PRO A 247 -12.44 21.51 -5.95
CA PRO A 247 -13.36 21.72 -4.83
C PRO A 247 -13.14 20.73 -3.68
N LEU A 248 -12.84 19.46 -3.97
CA LEU A 248 -12.58 18.43 -2.96
C LEU A 248 -11.26 18.65 -2.23
N ILE A 249 -10.21 19.08 -2.95
CA ILE A 249 -8.93 19.45 -2.33
C ILE A 249 -9.12 20.66 -1.42
N ILE A 250 -9.78 21.72 -1.90
CA ILE A 250 -10.06 22.92 -1.10
C ILE A 250 -10.90 22.57 0.14
N GLN A 251 -11.96 21.75 -0.01
CA GLN A 251 -12.80 21.32 1.11
C GLN A 251 -12.01 20.52 2.15
N ALA A 252 -11.17 19.60 1.70
CA ALA A 252 -10.40 18.74 2.58
C ALA A 252 -9.23 19.50 3.24
N ILE A 253 -8.60 20.46 2.53
CA ILE A 253 -7.62 21.40 3.11
C ILE A 253 -8.28 22.29 4.17
N ASN A 254 -9.48 22.81 3.92
CA ASN A 254 -10.20 23.65 4.89
C ASN A 254 -10.53 22.89 6.18
N GLN A 255 -10.83 21.59 6.10
CA GLN A 255 -10.95 20.74 7.29
C GLN A 255 -9.60 20.58 8.00
N PHE A 256 -8.49 20.47 7.26
CA PHE A 256 -7.15 20.31 7.84
C PHE A 256 -6.61 21.57 8.53
N VAL A 257 -6.85 22.76 7.97
CA VAL A 257 -6.48 24.05 8.60
C VAL A 257 -7.16 24.21 9.96
N ILE A 258 -8.37 23.68 10.15
CA ILE A 258 -9.05 23.67 11.45
C ILE A 258 -8.32 22.78 12.48
N PHE A 259 -7.74 21.65 12.07
CA PHE A 259 -7.03 20.73 12.97
C PHE A 259 -5.63 21.20 13.37
N LEU A 260 -4.97 22.03 12.56
CA LEU A 260 -3.68 22.64 12.92
C LEU A 260 -3.80 23.92 13.77
N LEU A 261 -5.03 24.36 14.09
CA LEU A 261 -5.33 25.59 14.84
C LEU A 261 -5.83 25.36 16.27
N PHE A 262 -5.40 24.28 16.93
CA PHE A 262 -5.53 24.18 18.39
C PHE A 262 -4.13 24.12 19.04
N PRO A 263 -3.94 24.88 20.14
CA PRO A 263 -2.63 25.21 20.69
C PRO A 263 -1.90 24.02 21.31
#